data_AF-A0A3M2E901-F1
#
_entry.id   AF-A0A3M2E901-F1
#
_cell.length_a   1.000
_cell.length_b   1.000
_cell.length_c   1.000
_cell.angle_alpha   90.00
_cell.angle_beta   90.00
_cell.angle_gamma   90.00
#
_symmetry.space_group_name_H-M   'P 1'
#
loop_
_entity.id
_entity.type
_entity.pdbx_description
1 polymer ?
#
loop_
_entity_poly.entity_id
_entity_poly.type
_entity_poly.pdbx_seq_one_letter_code
_entity_poly.pdbx_strand_id
1 'polypeptide(L)'
;EIGATEHGDLEPGDTIEIHFVYSTAQAKPGHSLGTCLSEAIANPQLRVEAVVGVLVNNREARDFTQMARVEQVNGYWQAPGLPDDLGTPVVYDGSTTGPGYNEKGSPFEVTWSVRPEVARIDILSVEAWLKDNVFEEDHAHGVRNLIVNPALLSPIGR
;
A
#
# COMPACT_ATOMS: atom_id res chain seq x y z
N GLU A 1 -2.03 20.47 5.60
CA GLU A 1 -1.66 19.95 4.28
C GLU A 1 -0.19 19.54 4.10
N ILE A 2 0.04 18.40 3.43
CA ILE A 2 1.29 17.92 2.81
C ILE A 2 0.93 17.24 1.47
N GLY A 3 1.90 17.03 0.56
CA GLY A 3 1.70 16.20 -0.64
C GLY A 3 0.64 16.73 -1.62
N ALA A 4 0.44 18.05 -1.66
CA ALA A 4 -0.62 18.68 -2.45
C ALA A 4 -0.41 18.51 -3.96
N THR A 5 -1.44 18.04 -4.64
CA THR A 5 -1.53 17.92 -6.11
C THR A 5 -2.88 18.41 -6.62
N GLU A 6 -3.13 18.29 -7.93
CA GLU A 6 -4.47 18.54 -8.49
C GLU A 6 -5.55 17.56 -8.00
N HIS A 7 -5.13 16.43 -7.40
CA HIS A 7 -6.01 15.38 -6.90
C HIS A 7 -6.30 15.48 -5.39
N GLY A 8 -5.72 16.48 -4.72
CA GLY A 8 -5.89 16.73 -3.29
C GLY A 8 -4.57 16.79 -2.54
N ASP A 9 -4.69 16.95 -1.24
CA ASP A 9 -3.63 17.03 -0.26
C ASP A 9 -3.95 16.12 0.94
N LEU A 10 -2.99 16.00 1.87
CA LEU A 10 -3.18 15.26 3.12
C LEU A 10 -3.15 16.18 4.33
N GLU A 11 -4.10 16.00 5.23
CA GLU A 11 -4.23 16.76 6.46
C GLU A 11 -4.34 15.85 7.70
N PRO A 12 -4.02 16.36 8.90
CA PRO A 12 -4.32 15.63 10.12
C PRO A 12 -5.81 15.32 10.24
N GLY A 13 -6.15 14.06 10.49
CA GLY A 13 -7.52 13.54 10.49
C GLY A 13 -7.86 12.71 9.26
N ASP A 14 -7.13 12.86 8.16
CA ASP A 14 -7.33 12.05 6.97
C ASP A 14 -6.97 10.58 7.21
N THR A 15 -7.65 9.71 6.47
CA THR A 15 -7.36 8.29 6.43
C THR A 15 -6.64 7.95 5.13
N ILE A 16 -5.52 7.25 5.25
CA ILE A 16 -4.75 6.72 4.12
C ILE A 16 -4.76 5.21 4.14
N GLU A 17 -4.70 4.62 2.95
CA GLU A 17 -4.45 3.20 2.75
C GLU A 17 -3.04 3.02 2.21
N ILE A 18 -2.28 2.10 2.81
CA ILE A 18 -0.88 1.86 2.47
C ILE A 18 -0.75 0.41 2.02
N HIS A 19 -0.17 0.22 0.83
CA HIS A 19 0.04 -1.10 0.24
C HIS A 19 1.52 -1.46 0.25
N PHE A 20 1.89 -2.44 1.06
CA PHE A 20 3.23 -3.04 1.04
C PHE A 20 3.23 -4.21 0.07
N VAL A 21 3.78 -4.00 -1.12
CA VAL A 21 3.74 -4.98 -2.20
C VAL A 21 5.02 -5.82 -2.22
N TYR A 22 4.84 -7.13 -2.08
CA TYR A 22 5.90 -8.13 -2.13
C TYR A 22 5.79 -8.92 -3.43
N SER A 23 6.93 -9.30 -3.98
CA SER A 23 7.01 -10.10 -5.21
C SER A 23 8.05 -11.21 -5.06
N THR A 24 7.81 -12.33 -5.75
CA THR A 24 8.84 -13.37 -5.94
C THR A 24 9.86 -13.01 -7.02
N ALA A 25 9.65 -11.92 -7.78
CA ALA A 25 10.59 -11.46 -8.78
C ALA A 25 11.93 -11.07 -8.15
N GLN A 26 13.04 -11.44 -8.80
CA GLN A 26 14.38 -11.01 -8.42
C GLN A 26 14.66 -9.59 -8.95
N ALA A 27 13.88 -8.63 -8.46
CA ALA A 27 13.97 -7.21 -8.81
C ALA A 27 14.43 -6.39 -7.61
N LYS A 28 14.97 -5.19 -7.87
CA LYS A 28 15.18 -4.19 -6.83
C LYS A 28 13.89 -3.35 -6.68
N PRO A 29 13.61 -2.82 -5.48
CA PRO A 29 12.57 -1.84 -5.29
C PRO A 29 12.79 -0.67 -6.24
N GLY A 30 11.71 -0.15 -6.79
CA GLY A 30 11.75 1.00 -7.68
C GLY A 30 10.35 1.41 -8.08
N HIS A 31 10.28 2.39 -8.96
CA HIS A 31 9.02 2.98 -9.39
C HIS A 31 8.10 1.94 -10.07
N SER A 32 6.89 1.81 -9.53
CA SER A 32 5.80 0.94 -10.00
C SER A 32 6.08 -0.57 -10.00
N LEU A 33 5.00 -1.35 -10.17
CA LEU A 33 5.04 -2.79 -10.41
C LEU A 33 5.86 -3.20 -11.63
N GLY A 34 6.12 -2.29 -12.58
CA GLY A 34 6.92 -2.56 -13.77
C GLY A 34 8.32 -3.10 -13.45
N THR A 35 8.88 -2.73 -12.29
CA THR A 35 10.17 -3.27 -11.82
C THR A 35 10.15 -4.79 -11.57
N CYS A 36 9.00 -5.35 -11.22
CA CYS A 36 8.83 -6.77 -10.96
C CYS A 36 8.47 -7.57 -12.21
N LEU A 37 8.28 -6.91 -13.36
CA LEU A 37 7.83 -7.51 -14.60
C LEU A 37 8.97 -7.60 -15.62
N SER A 38 9.05 -8.71 -16.34
CA SER A 38 9.95 -8.88 -17.48
C SER A 38 9.32 -9.82 -18.51
N GLU A 39 9.89 -9.91 -19.72
CA GLU A 39 9.42 -10.89 -20.71
C GLU A 39 9.45 -12.34 -20.17
N ALA A 40 10.38 -12.65 -19.27
CA ALA A 40 10.49 -13.96 -18.62
C ALA A 40 9.60 -14.11 -17.36
N ILE A 41 9.10 -13.01 -16.80
CA ILE A 41 8.31 -12.96 -15.56
C ILE A 41 7.09 -12.06 -15.82
N ALA A 42 6.13 -12.60 -16.59
CA ALA A 42 4.94 -11.86 -16.99
C ALA A 42 3.86 -11.81 -15.90
N ASN A 43 3.85 -12.76 -14.95
CA ASN A 43 2.91 -12.82 -13.84
C ASN A 43 3.63 -13.36 -12.58
N PRO A 44 4.44 -12.53 -11.90
CA PRO A 44 5.07 -12.94 -10.65
C PRO A 44 3.99 -13.19 -9.58
N GLN A 45 4.34 -13.98 -8.57
CA GLN A 45 3.46 -14.09 -7.40
C GLN A 45 3.58 -12.78 -6.60
N LEU A 46 2.43 -12.12 -6.41
CA LEU A 46 2.31 -10.87 -5.69
C LEU A 46 1.54 -11.07 -4.39
N ARG A 47 2.05 -10.48 -3.31
CA ARG A 47 1.35 -10.39 -2.04
C ARG A 47 1.32 -8.94 -1.60
N VAL A 48 0.16 -8.46 -1.18
CA VAL A 48 0.01 -7.12 -0.60
C VAL A 48 -0.33 -7.25 0.88
N GLU A 49 0.48 -6.64 1.73
CA GLU A 49 0.08 -6.35 3.12
C GLU A 49 -0.48 -4.93 3.15
N ALA A 50 -1.76 -4.79 3.48
CA ALA A 50 -2.47 -3.52 3.48
C ALA A 50 -2.71 -3.02 4.90
N VAL A 51 -2.43 -1.73 5.13
CA VAL A 51 -2.63 -1.04 6.41
C VAL A 51 -3.48 0.19 6.19
N VAL A 52 -4.48 0.40 7.05
CA VAL A 52 -5.21 1.66 7.12
C VAL A 52 -4.58 2.53 8.20
N GLY A 53 -4.24 3.77 7.87
CA GLY A 53 -3.65 4.74 8.77
C GLY A 53 -4.52 5.99 8.91
N VAL A 54 -4.63 6.53 10.13
CA VAL A 54 -5.15 7.88 10.35
C VAL A 54 -3.97 8.82 10.62
N LEU A 55 -3.93 9.92 9.87
CA LEU A 55 -2.88 10.93 9.98
C LEU A 55 -3.11 11.78 11.23
N VAL A 56 -2.07 11.89 12.07
CA VAL A 56 -2.10 12.73 13.26
C VAL A 56 -0.90 13.66 13.26
N ASN A 57 -1.10 14.89 13.72
CA ASN A 57 0.01 15.81 13.98
C ASN A 57 0.60 15.53 15.37
N ASN A 58 1.24 14.38 15.53
CA ASN A 58 1.84 13.94 16.78
C ASN A 58 3.15 13.17 16.50
N ARG A 59 4.28 13.72 16.94
CA ARG A 59 5.62 13.13 16.77
C ARG A 59 5.82 11.82 17.55
N GLU A 60 4.96 11.51 18.50
CA GLU A 60 4.97 10.24 19.24
C GLU A 60 4.15 9.13 18.53
N ALA A 61 3.42 9.48 17.46
CA ALA A 61 2.74 8.49 16.62
C ALA A 61 3.75 7.68 15.79
N ARG A 62 3.26 6.67 15.05
CA ARG A 62 4.15 5.82 14.24
C ARG A 62 4.84 6.65 13.17
N ASP A 63 6.14 6.41 13.01
CA ASP A 63 6.96 7.00 11.98
C ASP A 63 6.82 6.21 10.67
N PHE A 64 6.22 6.82 9.67
CA PHE A 64 6.00 6.22 8.36
C PHE A 64 7.31 5.90 7.63
N THR A 65 8.38 6.67 7.83
CA THR A 65 9.69 6.39 7.21
C THR A 65 10.27 5.09 7.74
N GLN A 66 10.06 4.77 9.02
CA GLN A 66 10.45 3.49 9.61
C GLN A 66 9.53 2.37 9.15
N MET A 67 8.24 2.65 9.05
CA MET A 67 7.24 1.68 8.61
C MET A 67 7.50 1.22 7.16
N ALA A 68 7.77 2.17 6.27
CA ALA A 68 8.04 1.99 4.85
C ALA A 68 9.51 1.67 4.52
N ARG A 69 10.35 1.46 5.54
CA ARG A 69 11.76 1.12 5.35
C ARG A 69 11.90 -0.21 4.61
N VAL A 70 12.79 -0.24 3.63
CA VAL A 70 13.05 -1.44 2.82
C VAL A 70 14.43 -2.00 3.12
N GLU A 71 14.50 -3.30 3.37
CA GLU A 71 15.76 -4.02 3.66
C GLU A 71 15.80 -5.36 2.93
N GLN A 72 17.01 -5.88 2.67
CA GLN A 72 17.15 -7.27 2.25
C GLN A 72 17.15 -8.20 3.47
N VAL A 73 16.18 -9.10 3.51
CA VAL A 73 16.09 -10.17 4.52
C VAL A 73 16.08 -11.49 3.79
N ASN A 74 17.05 -12.36 4.09
CA ASN A 74 17.20 -13.68 3.46
C ASN A 74 17.21 -13.64 1.91
N GLY A 75 17.80 -12.59 1.32
CA GLY A 75 17.92 -12.43 -0.13
C GLY A 75 16.70 -11.82 -0.84
N TYR A 76 15.66 -11.44 -0.10
CA TYR A 76 14.47 -10.76 -0.63
C TYR A 76 14.34 -9.36 -0.04
N TRP A 77 13.81 -8.42 -0.83
CA TRP A 77 13.44 -7.11 -0.33
C TRP A 77 12.16 -7.20 0.50
N GLN A 78 12.20 -6.66 1.71
CA GLN A 78 11.13 -6.73 2.69
C GLN A 78 10.93 -5.34 3.34
N ALA A 79 9.75 -5.13 3.91
CA ALA A 79 9.46 -4.00 4.79
C ALA A 79 9.44 -4.46 6.26
N PRO A 80 10.59 -4.53 6.95
CA PRO A 80 10.66 -5.01 8.34
C PRO A 80 9.98 -4.07 9.34
N GLY A 81 9.68 -2.83 8.95
CA GLY A 81 8.94 -1.88 9.78
C GLY A 81 7.42 -2.05 9.75
N LEU A 82 6.90 -2.97 8.94
CA LEU A 82 5.46 -3.23 8.86
C LEU A 82 4.94 -3.68 10.24
N PRO A 83 3.91 -3.02 10.80
CA PRO A 83 3.28 -3.40 12.06
C PRO A 83 2.70 -4.81 12.03
N ASP A 84 2.98 -5.60 13.07
CA ASP A 84 2.39 -6.92 13.31
C ASP A 84 1.29 -6.90 14.39
N ASP A 85 1.06 -5.74 14.99
CA ASP A 85 0.14 -5.51 16.12
C ASP A 85 -1.21 -4.88 15.71
N LEU A 86 -1.55 -4.90 14.41
CA LEU A 86 -2.80 -4.34 13.87
C LEU A 86 -3.91 -5.39 13.66
N GLY A 87 -3.95 -6.39 14.54
CA GLY A 87 -4.91 -7.50 14.49
C GLY A 87 -4.58 -8.59 13.47
N THR A 88 -5.38 -9.67 13.50
CA THR A 88 -5.28 -10.80 12.57
C THR A 88 -5.74 -10.37 11.17
N PRO A 89 -4.89 -10.49 10.13
CA PRO A 89 -5.26 -10.04 8.79
C PRO A 89 -6.43 -10.83 8.20
N VAL A 90 -7.26 -10.13 7.41
CA VAL A 90 -8.18 -10.77 6.47
C VAL A 90 -7.42 -11.07 5.19
N VAL A 91 -7.35 -12.34 4.82
CA VAL A 91 -6.60 -12.81 3.66
C VAL A 91 -7.55 -13.26 2.55
N TYR A 92 -7.35 -12.78 1.33
CA TYR A 92 -8.17 -13.15 0.18
C TYR A 92 -7.40 -13.04 -1.14
N ASP A 93 -7.84 -13.80 -2.14
CA ASP A 93 -7.33 -13.69 -3.51
C ASP A 93 -7.97 -12.49 -4.22
N GLY A 94 -7.13 -11.63 -4.79
CA GLY A 94 -7.54 -10.41 -5.47
C GLY A 94 -6.66 -10.11 -6.67
N SER A 95 -6.58 -8.83 -7.00
CA SER A 95 -5.83 -8.34 -8.16
C SER A 95 -5.13 -7.02 -7.83
N THR A 96 -4.35 -6.46 -8.76
CA THR A 96 -3.76 -5.14 -8.56
C THR A 96 -4.84 -4.06 -8.62
N THR A 97 -4.70 -3.04 -7.76
CA THR A 97 -5.51 -1.83 -7.82
C THR A 97 -4.96 -0.88 -8.88
N GLY A 98 -5.82 0.00 -9.40
CA GLY A 98 -5.40 1.02 -10.37
C GLY A 98 -6.58 1.60 -11.14
N PRO A 99 -6.49 2.86 -11.59
CA PRO A 99 -7.62 3.57 -12.19
C PRO A 99 -8.12 2.94 -13.50
N GLY A 100 -7.28 2.16 -14.19
CA GLY A 100 -7.61 1.52 -15.47
C GLY A 100 -8.45 0.24 -15.37
N TYR A 101 -8.60 -0.35 -14.18
CA TYR A 101 -9.32 -1.63 -14.00
C TYR A 101 -10.79 -1.43 -13.62
N ASN A 102 -11.52 -0.62 -14.40
CA ASN A 102 -12.94 -0.36 -14.15
C ASN A 102 -13.85 -1.38 -14.86
N GLU A 103 -13.53 -1.73 -16.11
CA GLU A 103 -14.35 -2.65 -16.94
C GLU A 103 -13.61 -3.95 -17.28
N LYS A 104 -12.28 -3.92 -17.21
CA LYS A 104 -11.42 -5.09 -17.41
C LYS A 104 -10.61 -5.31 -16.15
N GLY A 105 -10.69 -6.52 -15.59
CA GLY A 105 -9.91 -6.89 -14.41
C GLY A 105 -8.40 -6.84 -14.68
N SER A 106 -7.64 -6.62 -13.61
CA SER A 106 -6.19 -6.78 -13.67
C SER A 106 -5.83 -8.22 -14.10
N PRO A 107 -4.82 -8.41 -14.95
CA PRO A 107 -4.34 -9.74 -15.33
C PRO A 107 -3.53 -10.42 -14.22
N PHE A 108 -3.17 -9.69 -13.16
CA PHE A 108 -2.35 -10.20 -12.06
C PHE A 108 -3.20 -10.79 -10.95
N GLU A 109 -2.73 -11.92 -10.43
CA GLU A 109 -3.25 -12.58 -9.25
C GLU A 109 -2.46 -12.10 -8.04
N VAL A 110 -3.16 -11.55 -7.05
CA VAL A 110 -2.55 -10.93 -5.88
C VAL A 110 -3.19 -11.50 -4.62
N THR A 111 -2.40 -12.07 -3.73
CA THR A 111 -2.87 -12.39 -2.38
C THR A 111 -2.89 -11.12 -1.54
N TRP A 112 -4.06 -10.71 -1.07
CA TRP A 112 -4.22 -9.59 -0.16
C TRP A 112 -4.24 -10.06 1.29
N SER A 113 -3.57 -9.32 2.16
CA SER A 113 -3.54 -9.48 3.61
C SER A 113 -3.84 -8.11 4.23
N VAL A 114 -5.08 -7.88 4.64
CA VAL A 114 -5.54 -6.56 5.12
C VAL A 114 -5.60 -6.56 6.64
N ARG A 115 -4.85 -5.65 7.27
CA ARG A 115 -4.86 -5.45 8.73
C ARG A 115 -6.17 -4.78 9.15
N PRO A 116 -6.94 -5.36 10.10
CA PRO A 116 -8.25 -4.80 10.48
C PRO A 116 -8.17 -3.56 11.37
N GLU A 117 -7.05 -3.32 12.07
CA GLU A 117 -6.91 -2.17 12.97
C GLU A 117 -6.19 -0.98 12.31
N VAL A 118 -6.59 0.23 12.73
CA VAL A 118 -6.08 1.48 12.17
C VAL A 118 -4.83 1.95 12.92
N ALA A 119 -3.75 2.23 12.19
CA ALA A 119 -2.54 2.82 12.74
C ALA A 119 -2.68 4.36 12.87
N ARG A 120 -2.19 4.94 13.98
CA ARG A 120 -1.95 6.39 14.06
C ARG A 120 -0.56 6.71 13.53
N ILE A 121 -0.47 7.56 12.51
CA ILE A 121 0.78 7.86 11.80
C ILE A 121 1.09 9.35 11.92
N ASP A 122 2.34 9.70 12.25
CA ASP A 122 2.80 11.09 12.26
C ASP A 122 2.79 11.63 10.82
N ILE A 123 1.93 12.60 10.53
CA ILE A 123 1.84 13.19 9.19
C ILE A 123 3.17 13.76 8.70
N LEU A 124 4.02 14.27 9.59
CA LEU A 124 5.31 14.84 9.20
C LEU A 124 6.31 13.76 8.77
N SER A 125 6.14 12.51 9.21
CA SER A 125 6.91 11.37 8.71
C SER A 125 6.45 10.92 7.33
N VAL A 126 5.15 11.08 7.01
CA VAL A 126 4.63 10.85 5.65
C VAL A 126 5.21 11.89 4.70
N GLU A 127 5.24 13.17 5.11
CA GLU A 127 5.85 14.24 4.31
C GLU A 127 7.33 13.97 4.01
N ALA A 128 8.08 13.49 5.01
CA ALA A 128 9.47 13.13 4.84
C ALA A 128 9.66 11.99 3.83
N TRP A 129 8.80 10.97 3.89
CA TRP A 129 8.84 9.85 2.94
C TRP A 129 8.47 10.26 1.51
N LEU A 130 7.45 11.11 1.34
CA LEU A 130 7.05 11.61 0.00
C LEU A 130 8.16 12.42 -0.68
N LYS A 131 9.06 13.04 0.09
CA LYS A 131 10.19 13.80 -0.45
C LYS A 131 11.34 12.92 -0.94
N ASP A 132 11.50 11.73 -0.36
CA ASP A 132 12.62 10.84 -0.64
C ASP A 132 12.26 9.38 -0.33
N ASN A 133 11.85 8.66 -1.37
CA ASN A 133 11.66 7.22 -1.31
C ASN A 133 12.05 6.55 -2.63
N VAL A 134 12.41 5.28 -2.55
CA VAL A 134 12.88 4.48 -3.70
C VAL A 134 11.79 4.22 -4.75
N PHE A 135 10.52 4.46 -4.42
CA PHE A 135 9.39 4.19 -5.30
C PHE A 135 9.00 5.41 -6.15
N GLU A 136 9.63 6.58 -5.92
CA GLU A 136 9.32 7.85 -6.58
C GLU A 136 7.86 8.32 -6.33
N GLU A 137 7.26 7.87 -5.22
CA GLU A 137 5.92 8.30 -4.80
C GLU A 137 6.00 9.66 -4.10
N ASP A 138 5.36 10.70 -4.64
CA ASP A 138 5.46 12.08 -4.15
C ASP A 138 4.12 12.66 -3.65
N HIS A 139 3.02 11.92 -3.79
CA HIS A 139 1.70 12.30 -3.27
C HIS A 139 0.82 11.09 -2.93
N ALA A 140 -0.30 11.35 -2.24
CA ALA A 140 -1.35 10.35 -2.08
C ALA A 140 -2.22 10.29 -3.34
N HIS A 141 -2.53 9.07 -3.77
CA HIS A 141 -3.45 8.83 -4.88
C HIS A 141 -4.89 8.90 -4.39
N GLY A 142 -5.74 9.62 -5.13
CA GLY A 142 -7.17 9.70 -4.82
C GLY A 142 -7.84 8.33 -4.77
N VAL A 143 -8.66 8.10 -3.75
CA VAL A 143 -9.41 6.84 -3.59
C VAL A 143 -10.63 6.80 -4.51
N ARG A 144 -11.00 5.59 -4.94
CA ARG A 144 -12.26 5.33 -5.66
C ARG A 144 -13.45 5.56 -4.75
N ASN A 145 -14.60 5.92 -5.34
CA ASN A 145 -15.88 5.93 -4.63
C ASN A 145 -16.16 4.56 -4.01
N LEU A 146 -16.69 4.56 -2.80
CA LEU A 146 -17.11 3.34 -2.11
C LEU A 146 -18.11 2.56 -2.98
N ILE A 147 -17.89 1.26 -3.17
CA ILE A 147 -18.87 0.40 -3.84
C ILE A 147 -20.06 0.23 -2.90
N VAL A 148 -21.13 0.97 -3.18
CA VAL A 148 -22.37 0.94 -2.38
C VAL A 148 -23.38 -0.11 -2.85
N ASN A 149 -23.19 -0.69 -4.05
CA ASN A 149 -24.08 -1.73 -4.56
C ASN A 149 -23.70 -3.09 -3.97
N PRO A 150 -24.53 -3.70 -3.10
CA PRO A 150 -24.19 -4.96 -2.45
C PRO A 150 -23.98 -6.12 -3.43
N ALA A 151 -24.58 -6.08 -4.63
CA ALA A 151 -24.40 -7.10 -5.65
C ALA A 151 -22.98 -7.13 -6.24
N LEU A 152 -22.20 -6.06 -6.05
CA LEU A 152 -20.80 -5.96 -6.48
C LEU A 152 -19.82 -6.28 -5.34
N LEU A 153 -20.31 -6.60 -4.13
CA LEU A 153 -19.49 -6.93 -2.98
C LEU A 153 -19.37 -8.46 -2.85
N SER A 154 -18.14 -8.95 -2.74
CA SER A 154 -17.88 -10.34 -2.39
C SER A 154 -18.10 -10.57 -0.89
N PRO A 155 -18.69 -11.70 -0.47
CA PRO A 155 -18.73 -12.06 0.93
C PRO A 155 -17.30 -12.24 1.46
N ILE A 156 -16.92 -11.48 2.49
CA ILE A 156 -15.68 -11.72 3.23
C ILE A 156 -16.00 -12.81 4.26
N GLY A 157 -15.39 -13.99 4.10
CA GLY A 157 -15.48 -15.06 5.07
C GLY A 157 -14.92 -14.61 6.43
N ARG A 158 -15.59 -14.99 7.52
CA ARG A 158 -15.04 -14.83 8.88
C ARG A 158 -14.08 -15.95 9.20
#